data_AF-A0A350LPI4-F1
#
_entry.id   AF-A0A350LPI4-F1
#
_cell.length_a   1.000
_cell.length_b   1.000
_cell.length_c   1.000
_cell.angle_alpha   90.00
_cell.angle_beta   90.00
_cell.angle_gamma   90.00
#
_symmetry.space_group_name_H-M   'P 1'
#
loop_
_entity.id
_entity.type
_entity.pdbx_description
1 polymer ?
#
loop_
_entity_poly.entity_id
_entity_poly.type
_entity_poly.pdbx_seq_one_letter_code
_entity_poly.pdbx_strand_id
1 'polypeptide(L)'
;KPTANTIVARMRMDTPPYDSKDLRNAIQLACDNEVLLAISINNEGIPAENHHVAPFHPEYAELPKIAPNPEKAIEMAKAAGHGETEIDIISIDGDWRTTTTDAIGAQLRQAGFNVKRTVMPGNTF
;
A
#
# COMPACT_ATOMS: atom_id res chain seq x y z
N LYS A 1 17.70 -14.85 5.66
CA LYS A 1 16.47 -15.66 5.47
C LYS A 1 15.27 -14.74 5.66
N PRO A 2 14.29 -14.71 4.74
CA PRO A 2 13.08 -13.92 4.95
C PRO A 2 12.38 -14.38 6.23
N THR A 3 11.89 -13.42 7.02
CA THR A 3 11.09 -13.70 8.21
C THR A 3 9.61 -13.71 7.84
N ALA A 4 8.75 -14.19 8.74
CA ALA A 4 7.30 -14.06 8.59
C ALA A 4 6.79 -12.62 8.88
N ASN A 5 7.68 -11.67 9.20
CA ASN A 5 7.27 -10.31 9.52
C ASN A 5 6.92 -9.57 8.22
N THR A 6 5.79 -8.87 8.21
CA THR A 6 5.26 -8.21 7.02
C THR A 6 4.56 -6.92 7.41
N ILE A 7 4.85 -5.83 6.69
CA ILE A 7 4.04 -4.62 6.77
C ILE A 7 2.88 -4.71 5.79
N VAL A 8 1.71 -4.27 6.24
CA VAL A 8 0.50 -4.28 5.44
C VAL A 8 -0.22 -2.95 5.63
N ALA A 9 -0.36 -2.20 4.54
CA ALA A 9 -1.29 -1.08 4.48
C ALA A 9 -2.68 -1.66 4.13
N ARG A 10 -3.67 -1.44 5.00
CA ARG A 10 -5.02 -1.99 4.83
C ARG A 10 -6.04 -0.87 4.67
N MET A 11 -6.97 -1.10 3.74
CA MET A 11 -8.11 -0.23 3.52
C MET A 11 -9.34 -0.81 4.20
N ARG A 12 -10.13 0.04 4.85
CA ARG A 12 -11.28 -0.36 5.64
C ARG A 12 -12.50 -0.59 4.73
N MET A 13 -12.77 -1.85 4.37
CA MET A 13 -13.75 -2.20 3.32
C MET A 13 -15.22 -1.92 3.64
N ASP A 14 -15.57 -1.65 4.90
CA ASP A 14 -16.93 -1.33 5.35
C ASP A 14 -17.21 0.19 5.43
N THR A 15 -16.24 1.04 5.08
CA THR A 15 -16.34 2.50 5.27
C THR A 15 -15.99 3.26 3.98
N PRO A 16 -16.83 4.20 3.52
CA PRO A 16 -16.49 5.10 2.43
C PRO A 16 -15.20 5.89 2.70
N PRO A 17 -14.32 6.12 1.70
CA PRO A 17 -14.47 5.76 0.28
C PRO A 17 -13.98 4.34 -0.06
N TYR A 18 -13.48 3.60 0.93
CA TYR A 18 -12.78 2.33 0.75
C TYR A 18 -13.71 1.12 0.59
N ASP A 19 -15.02 1.31 0.65
CA ASP A 19 -16.03 0.33 0.29
C ASP A 19 -16.00 -0.01 -1.22
N SER A 20 -15.61 0.95 -2.06
CA SER A 20 -15.36 0.75 -3.50
C SER A 20 -14.19 -0.20 -3.76
N LYS A 21 -14.49 -1.35 -4.39
CA LYS A 21 -13.47 -2.32 -4.82
C LYS A 21 -12.51 -1.70 -5.85
N ASP A 22 -13.03 -0.86 -6.74
CA ASP A 22 -12.24 -0.27 -7.81
C ASP A 22 -11.23 0.75 -7.26
N LEU A 23 -11.61 1.54 -6.25
CA LEU A 23 -10.66 2.40 -5.55
C LEU A 23 -9.54 1.58 -4.88
N ARG A 24 -9.89 0.49 -4.20
CA ARG A 24 -8.88 -0.36 -3.54
C ARG A 24 -7.90 -0.98 -4.54
N ASN A 25 -8.40 -1.47 -5.67
CA ASN A 25 -7.56 -2.00 -6.74
C ASN A 25 -6.68 -0.91 -7.37
N ALA A 26 -7.23 0.29 -7.58
CA ALA A 26 -6.48 1.43 -8.07
C ALA A 26 -5.32 1.81 -7.14
N ILE A 27 -5.57 1.90 -5.83
CA ILE A 27 -4.53 2.20 -4.82
C ILE A 27 -3.43 1.13 -4.83
N GLN A 28 -3.79 -0.16 -4.93
CA GLN A 28 -2.80 -1.24 -5.03
C GLN A 28 -1.97 -1.13 -6.32
N LEU A 29 -2.60 -0.80 -7.45
CA LEU A 29 -1.95 -0.68 -8.75
C LEU A 29 -1.01 0.54 -8.84
N ALA A 30 -1.27 1.59 -8.07
CA ALA A 30 -0.43 2.79 -8.03
C ALA A 30 0.90 2.58 -7.30
N CYS A 31 1.02 1.53 -6.47
CA CYS A 31 2.17 1.31 -5.60
C CYS A 31 3.11 0.24 -6.17
N ASP A 32 4.41 0.54 -6.16
CA ASP A 32 5.48 -0.40 -6.51
C ASP A 32 6.15 -0.95 -5.25
N ASN A 33 5.86 -2.22 -4.95
CA ASN A 33 6.38 -2.92 -3.77
C ASN A 33 7.91 -3.09 -3.78
N GLU A 34 8.56 -3.16 -4.94
CA GLU A 34 10.02 -3.25 -5.03
C GLU A 34 10.67 -1.92 -4.64
N VAL A 35 10.14 -0.81 -5.16
CA VAL A 35 10.61 0.54 -4.81
C VAL A 35 10.32 0.85 -3.34
N LEU A 36 9.15 0.48 -2.83
CA LEU A 36 8.79 0.67 -1.42
C LEU A 36 9.74 -0.09 -0.50
N LEU A 37 10.07 -1.35 -0.81
CA LEU A 37 11.04 -2.14 -0.04
C LEU A 37 12.43 -1.48 -0.03
N ALA A 38 12.88 -0.98 -1.18
CA ALA A 38 14.16 -0.30 -1.31
C ALA A 38 14.23 0.98 -0.47
N ILE A 39 13.20 1.83 -0.52
CA ILE A 39 13.16 3.10 0.24
C ILE A 39 13.00 2.87 1.74
N SER A 40 12.22 1.87 2.13
CA SER A 40 11.78 1.72 3.52
C SER A 40 12.80 1.02 4.41
N ILE A 41 13.39 -0.06 3.90
CA ILE A 41 14.32 -0.92 4.66
C ILE A 41 15.53 -1.34 3.83
N ASN A 42 15.95 -0.53 2.84
CA ASN A 42 17.16 -0.76 2.04
C ASN A 42 17.27 -2.17 1.43
N ASN A 43 16.14 -2.71 0.91
CA ASN A 43 16.06 -4.09 0.37
C ASN A 43 16.30 -5.21 1.40
N GLU A 44 16.20 -4.94 2.71
CA GLU A 44 16.26 -5.97 3.75
C GLU A 44 14.95 -6.77 3.85
N GLY A 45 14.62 -7.51 2.79
CA GLY A 45 13.41 -8.32 2.76
C GLY A 45 13.14 -8.93 1.39
N ILE A 46 11.88 -9.27 1.15
CA ILE A 46 11.38 -9.68 -0.15
C ILE A 46 10.16 -8.81 -0.51
N PRO A 47 9.96 -8.45 -1.78
CA PRO A 47 8.75 -7.73 -2.20
C PRO A 47 7.51 -8.55 -1.86
N ALA A 48 6.47 -7.88 -1.35
CA ALA A 48 5.21 -8.53 -1.02
C ALA A 48 4.38 -8.80 -2.29
N GLU A 49 3.69 -9.95 -2.32
CA GLU A 49 2.73 -10.32 -3.39
C GLU A 49 1.30 -9.86 -3.07
N ASN A 50 1.14 -8.93 -2.13
CA ASN A 50 -0.15 -8.42 -1.66
C ASN A 50 -1.10 -9.50 -1.08
N HIS A 51 -0.53 -10.56 -0.50
CA HIS A 51 -1.22 -11.57 0.31
C HIS A 51 -0.45 -11.92 1.58
N HIS A 52 -1.12 -12.56 2.55
CA HIS A 52 -0.55 -12.87 3.87
C HIS A 52 0.27 -14.17 3.95
N VAL A 53 0.29 -14.98 2.89
CA VAL A 53 1.00 -16.27 2.89
C VAL A 53 2.47 -16.07 2.55
N ALA A 54 3.37 -16.41 3.47
CA ALA A 54 4.81 -16.31 3.23
C ALA A 54 5.31 -17.43 2.28
N PRO A 55 6.35 -17.22 1.47
CA PRO A 55 6.81 -18.20 0.46
C PRO A 55 7.26 -19.56 1.00
N PHE A 56 7.59 -19.65 2.29
CA PHE A 56 7.97 -20.91 2.96
C PHE A 56 6.78 -21.63 3.61
N HIS A 57 5.58 -21.05 3.57
CA HIS A 57 4.38 -21.67 4.13
C HIS A 57 3.91 -22.82 3.21
N PRO A 58 3.48 -23.97 3.75
CA PRO A 58 3.03 -25.11 2.93
C PRO A 58 1.88 -24.79 1.97
N GLU A 59 1.06 -23.80 2.31
CA GLU A 59 -0.09 -23.35 1.52
C GLU A 59 0.25 -22.19 0.56
N TYR A 60 1.52 -21.84 0.42
CA TYR A 60 1.94 -20.81 -0.53
C TYR A 60 1.62 -21.25 -1.96
N ALA A 61 0.92 -20.37 -2.68
CA ALA A 61 0.66 -20.51 -4.10
C ALA A 61 1.18 -19.24 -4.77
N GLU A 62 2.17 -19.41 -5.65
CA GLU A 62 2.74 -18.30 -6.42
C GLU A 62 1.65 -17.67 -7.29
N LEU A 63 1.42 -16.37 -7.09
CA LEU A 63 0.46 -15.62 -7.89
C LEU A 63 1.20 -14.83 -8.99
N PRO A 64 0.56 -14.61 -10.16
CA PRO A 64 1.12 -13.72 -11.17
C PRO A 64 1.39 -12.34 -10.57
N LYS A 65 2.63 -11.84 -10.75
CA LYS A 65 3.00 -10.50 -10.30
C LYS A 65 2.12 -9.45 -10.99
N ILE A 66 1.51 -8.59 -10.19
CA ILE A 66 0.80 -7.41 -10.68
C ILE A 66 1.81 -6.28 -10.73
N ALA A 67 2.20 -5.88 -11.95
CA ALA A 67 3.11 -4.75 -12.13
C ALA A 67 2.42 -3.43 -11.78
N PRO A 68 3.11 -2.48 -11.13
CA PRO A 68 2.57 -1.17 -10.83
C PRO A 68 2.25 -0.41 -12.13
N ASN A 69 1.13 0.29 -12.14
CA ASN A 69 0.73 1.18 -13.23
C ASN A 69 0.03 2.43 -12.66
N PRO A 70 0.81 3.45 -12.25
CA PRO A 70 0.30 4.69 -11.68
C PRO A 70 -0.73 5.42 -12.57
N GLU A 71 -0.51 5.43 -13.89
CA GLU A 71 -1.38 6.10 -14.86
C GLU A 71 -2.75 5.41 -14.93
N LYS A 72 -2.77 4.09 -15.07
CA LYS A 72 -4.01 3.30 -15.07
C LYS A 72 -4.71 3.35 -13.71
N ALA A 73 -3.96 3.43 -12.62
CA ALA A 73 -4.53 3.52 -11.29
C ALA A 73 -5.39 4.78 -11.11
N ILE A 74 -4.88 5.95 -11.49
CA ILE A 74 -5.65 7.19 -11.33
C ILE A 74 -6.84 7.25 -12.29
N GLU A 75 -6.71 6.71 -13.50
CA GLU A 75 -7.84 6.56 -14.42
C GLU A 75 -8.94 5.67 -13.84
N MET A 76 -8.57 4.53 -13.27
CA MET A 76 -9.50 3.60 -12.61
C MET A 76 -10.21 4.26 -11.43
N ALA A 77 -9.48 5.01 -10.60
CA ALA A 77 -10.06 5.75 -9.49
C ALA A 77 -11.03 6.84 -9.98
N LYS A 78 -10.67 7.61 -11.01
CA LYS A 78 -11.54 8.62 -11.62
C LYS A 78 -12.81 8.01 -12.21
N ALA A 79 -12.70 6.91 -12.94
CA ALA A 79 -13.84 6.19 -13.51
C ALA A 79 -14.79 5.65 -12.43
N ALA A 80 -14.26 5.28 -11.27
CA ALA A 80 -15.05 4.86 -10.11
C ALA A 80 -15.63 6.03 -9.29
N GLY A 81 -15.45 7.29 -9.74
CA GLY A 81 -15.97 8.48 -9.05
C GLY A 81 -15.07 9.01 -7.92
N HIS A 82 -13.83 8.53 -7.82
CA HIS A 82 -12.88 8.84 -6.75
C HIS A 82 -11.72 9.75 -7.15
N GLY A 83 -11.82 10.47 -8.27
CA GLY A 83 -10.73 11.32 -8.78
C GLY A 83 -10.23 12.39 -7.80
N GLU A 84 -11.15 12.97 -7.01
CA GLU A 84 -10.86 14.01 -6.02
C GLU A 84 -10.96 13.49 -4.57
N THR A 85 -11.07 12.17 -4.39
CA THR A 85 -11.20 11.57 -3.06
C THR A 85 -9.89 11.74 -2.28
N GLU A 86 -9.98 12.31 -1.07
CA GLU A 86 -8.85 12.37 -0.15
C GLU A 86 -8.60 10.99 0.47
N ILE A 87 -7.39 10.47 0.27
CA ILE A 87 -6.91 9.22 0.85
C ILE A 87 -6.08 9.56 2.09
N ASP A 88 -6.63 9.28 3.28
CA ASP A 88 -5.89 9.42 4.53
C ASP A 88 -5.12 8.13 4.85
N ILE A 89 -3.79 8.24 4.86
CA ILE A 89 -2.90 7.15 5.22
C ILE A 89 -2.43 7.36 6.64
N ILE A 90 -2.95 6.51 7.53
CA ILE A 90 -2.72 6.56 8.97
C ILE A 90 -1.62 5.55 9.32
N SER A 91 -0.59 6.00 10.03
CA SER A 91 0.44 5.13 10.59
C SER A 91 0.75 5.49 12.03
N ILE A 92 1.26 4.53 12.79
CA ILE A 92 1.92 4.85 14.06
C ILE A 92 3.26 5.53 13.79
N ASP A 93 3.67 6.39 14.71
CA ASP A 93 5.01 6.92 14.76
C ASP A 93 5.99 5.81 15.17
N GLY A 94 7.00 5.57 14.33
CA GLY A 94 8.12 4.71 14.66
C GLY A 94 8.78 4.01 13.47
N ASP A 95 10.12 4.01 13.53
CA ASP A 95 11.03 3.15 12.76
C ASP A 95 10.68 3.08 11.25
N TRP A 96 10.86 1.91 10.65
CA TRP A 96 10.60 1.65 9.23
C TRP A 96 9.13 1.78 8.80
N ARG A 97 8.16 1.77 9.72
CA ARG A 97 6.73 1.91 9.37
C ARG A 97 6.39 3.31 8.89
N THR A 98 6.96 4.34 9.51
CA THR A 98 6.79 5.73 9.09
C THR A 98 7.35 5.92 7.68
N THR A 99 8.60 5.50 7.46
CA THR A 99 9.28 5.60 6.15
C THR A 99 8.51 4.87 5.05
N THR A 100 8.00 3.65 5.33
CA THR A 100 7.19 2.90 4.35
C THR A 100 5.92 3.64 3.99
N THR A 101 5.23 4.18 4.99
CA THR A 101 3.95 4.84 4.77
C THR A 101 4.12 6.18 4.06
N ASP A 102 5.23 6.88 4.30
CA ASP A 102 5.60 8.09 3.56
C ASP A 102 5.95 7.79 2.10
N ALA A 103 6.67 6.70 1.84
CA ALA A 103 6.97 6.24 0.49
C ALA A 103 5.71 5.86 -0.29
N ILE A 104 4.74 5.17 0.34
CA ILE A 104 3.42 4.89 -0.25
C ILE A 104 2.71 6.20 -0.57
N GLY A 105 2.68 7.15 0.38
CA GLY A 105 2.06 8.46 0.17
C GLY A 105 2.72 9.25 -0.96
N ALA A 106 4.03 9.13 -1.15
CA ALA A 106 4.75 9.76 -2.26
C ALA A 106 4.36 9.16 -3.62
N GLN A 107 4.31 7.83 -3.74
CA GLN A 107 3.90 7.16 -4.99
C GLN A 107 2.44 7.48 -5.36
N LEU A 108 1.54 7.45 -4.38
CA LEU A 108 0.14 7.81 -4.62
C LEU A 108 -0.02 9.27 -5.08
N ARG A 109 0.75 10.21 -4.50
CA ARG A 109 0.77 11.60 -4.97
C ARG A 109 1.34 11.74 -6.38
N GLN A 110 2.41 11.01 -6.69
CA GLN A 110 2.99 11.00 -8.04
C GLN A 110 2.03 10.43 -9.09
N ALA A 111 1.19 9.46 -8.70
CA ALA A 111 0.11 8.92 -9.52
C ALA A 111 -1.07 9.90 -9.67
N GLY A 112 -1.13 10.98 -8.88
CA GLY A 112 -2.18 12.00 -8.96
C GLY A 112 -3.35 11.81 -7.99
N PHE A 113 -3.21 10.96 -6.97
CA PHE A 113 -4.19 10.85 -5.89
C PHE A 113 -4.03 12.00 -4.88
N ASN A 114 -5.15 12.45 -4.30
CA ASN A 114 -5.12 13.38 -3.18
C ASN A 114 -4.82 12.59 -1.89
N VAL A 115 -3.67 12.84 -1.25
CA VAL A 115 -3.19 12.04 -0.11
C VAL A 115 -2.89 12.91 1.11
N LYS A 116 -3.56 12.56 2.21
CA LYS A 116 -3.28 13.07 3.55
C LYS A 116 -2.47 12.03 4.34
N ARG A 117 -1.49 12.50 5.12
CA ARG A 117 -0.71 11.67 6.04
C ARG A 117 -1.06 12.02 7.47
N THR A 118 -1.49 11.02 8.22
CA THR A 118 -1.77 11.14 9.65
C THR A 118 -0.84 10.20 10.40
N VAL A 119 0.05 10.75 11.22
CA VAL A 119 0.97 9.98 12.06
C VAL A 119 0.51 10.09 13.50
N MET A 120 0.22 8.95 14.12
CA MET A 120 -0.28 8.88 15.49
C MET A 120 0.79 8.37 16.46
N PRO A 121 0.85 8.86 17.70
CA PRO A 121 1.80 8.36 18.69
C PRO A 121 1.65 6.84 18.90
N GLY A 122 2.76 6.12 19.04
CA GLY A 122 2.76 4.65 19.16
C GLY A 122 2.00 4.08 20.36
N ASN A 123 1.64 4.90 21.36
CA ASN A 123 0.84 4.52 22.53
C ASN A 123 -0.69 4.59 22.30
N THR A 124 -1.13 4.90 21.09
CA THR A 124 -2.55 5.07 20.74
C THR A 124 -3.26 3.73 20.42
N PHE A 125 -2.53 2.61 20.45
CA PHE A 125 -3.02 1.26 20.15
C PHE A 125 -2.61 0.23 21.20
#